data_AF-A0A925ESB3-F1
#
_entry.id   AF-A0A925ESB3-F1
#
_cell.length_a   1.000
_cell.length_b   1.000
_cell.length_c   1.000
_cell.angle_alpha   90.00
_cell.angle_beta   90.00
_cell.angle_gamma   90.00
#
_symmetry.space_group_name_H-M   'P 1'
#
loop_
_entity.id
_entity.type
_entity.pdbx_description
1 polymer ?
#
loop_
_entity_poly.entity_id
_entity_poly.type
_entity_poly.pdbx_seq_one_letter_code
_entity_poly.pdbx_strand_id
1 'polypeptide(L)'
;MEEVIDTAHLHQLSEGDLSFEAELLQTFVEDTELRLPVMRQALADENFDVVARQAHQIRGASSGVGVPALQVLARRLEAIAKERKLMDAPEVLTLMKMRIEQVKTYIAKMG
;
A
#
# COMPACT_ATOMS: atom_id res chain seq x y z
N MET A 1 -10.06 1.02 14.47
CA MET A 1 -9.77 0.42 13.16
C MET A 1 -9.09 1.53 12.38
N GLU A 2 -7.86 1.34 11.88
CA GLU A 2 -7.19 2.40 11.10
C GLU A 2 -8.02 2.77 9.87
N GLU A 3 -8.13 4.07 9.60
CA GLU A 3 -8.79 4.57 8.40
C GLU A 3 -8.01 4.12 7.16
N VAL A 4 -8.72 3.80 6.08
CA VAL A 4 -8.06 3.35 4.84
C VAL A 4 -7.33 4.52 4.19
N ILE A 5 -7.97 5.70 4.19
CA ILE A 5 -7.49 6.93 3.56
C ILE A 5 -7.61 8.06 4.59
N ASP A 6 -6.53 8.80 4.79
CA ASP A 6 -6.53 10.09 5.48
C ASP A 6 -6.97 11.17 4.48
N THR A 7 -8.28 11.40 4.45
CA THR A 7 -8.88 12.37 3.53
C THR A 7 -8.44 13.80 3.79
N ALA A 8 -8.08 14.16 5.04
CA ALA A 8 -7.62 15.50 5.35
C ALA A 8 -6.22 15.75 4.77
N HIS A 9 -5.31 14.78 4.90
CA HIS A 9 -4.00 14.84 4.27
C HIS A 9 -4.11 14.86 2.75
N LEU A 10 -4.94 14.00 2.17
CA LEU A 10 -5.16 13.93 0.73
C LEU A 10 -5.71 15.27 0.18
N HIS A 11 -6.69 15.86 0.86
CA HIS A 11 -7.28 17.14 0.50
C HIS A 11 -6.29 18.31 0.61
N GLN A 12 -5.42 18.28 1.62
CA GLN A 12 -4.36 19.27 1.75
C GLN A 12 -3.32 19.12 0.62
N LEU A 13 -2.96 17.89 0.26
CA LEU A 13 -2.00 17.60 -0.80
C LEU A 13 -2.51 18.02 -2.19
N SER A 14 -3.83 17.92 -2.41
CA SER A 14 -4.48 18.29 -3.67
C SER A 14 -4.90 19.75 -3.75
N GLU A 15 -4.67 20.55 -2.70
CA GLU A 15 -5.25 21.89 -2.55
C GLU A 15 -6.78 21.92 -2.72
N GLY A 16 -7.43 20.79 -2.42
CA GLY A 16 -8.86 20.57 -2.52
C GLY A 16 -9.39 20.22 -3.89
N ASP A 17 -8.53 19.95 -4.88
CA ASP A 17 -8.93 19.46 -6.19
C ASP A 17 -9.25 17.95 -6.15
N LEU A 18 -10.55 17.62 -6.10
CA LEU A 18 -11.05 16.24 -6.10
C LEU A 18 -10.60 15.42 -7.31
N SER A 19 -10.40 16.04 -8.47
CA SER A 19 -9.93 15.33 -9.67
C SER A 19 -8.48 14.90 -9.50
N PHE A 20 -7.68 15.79 -8.91
CA PHE A 20 -6.27 15.51 -8.60
C PHE A 20 -6.12 14.51 -7.45
N GLU A 21 -6.98 14.57 -6.42
CA GLU A 21 -7.05 13.52 -5.38
C GLU A 21 -7.27 12.13 -5.98
N ALA A 22 -8.21 12.01 -6.92
CA ALA A 22 -8.48 10.75 -7.62
C ALA A 22 -7.28 10.29 -8.45
N GLU A 23 -6.59 11.19 -9.16
CA GLU A 23 -5.38 10.88 -9.93
C GLU A 23 -4.23 10.37 -9.05
N LEU A 24 -4.00 11.00 -7.90
CA LEU A 24 -2.98 10.59 -6.93
C LEU A 24 -3.25 9.19 -6.40
N LEU A 25 -4.49 8.92 -5.98
CA LEU A 25 -4.89 7.60 -5.48
C LEU A 25 -4.84 6.53 -6.58
N GLN A 26 -5.27 6.86 -7.80
CA GLN A 26 -5.25 5.95 -8.95
C GLN A 26 -3.81 5.53 -9.29
N THR A 27 -2.90 6.51 -9.41
CA THR A 27 -1.47 6.26 -9.66
C THR A 27 -0.84 5.40 -8.56
N PHE A 28 -1.17 5.69 -7.30
CA PHE A 28 -0.70 4.91 -6.16
C PHE A 28 -1.22 3.47 -6.18
N VAL A 29 -2.49 3.25 -6.51
CA VAL A 29 -3.10 1.92 -6.63
C VAL A 29 -2.40 1.11 -7.72
N GLU A 30 -2.24 1.70 -8.91
CA GLU A 30 -1.61 1.04 -10.06
C GLU A 30 -0.18 0.61 -9.75
N ASP A 31 0.64 1.50 -9.18
CA ASP A 31 2.01 1.15 -8.78
C ASP A 31 2.02 0.06 -7.70
N THR A 32 1.14 0.14 -6.71
CA THR A 32 1.10 -0.84 -5.61
C THR A 32 0.64 -2.22 -6.09
N GLU A 33 -0.35 -2.28 -6.99
CA GLU A 33 -0.85 -3.55 -7.56
C GLU A 33 0.24 -4.28 -8.35
N LEU A 34 1.08 -3.56 -9.10
CA LEU A 34 2.21 -4.14 -9.84
C LEU A 34 3.27 -4.77 -8.93
N ARG A 35 3.40 -4.28 -7.69
CA ARG A 35 4.38 -4.76 -6.71
C ARG A 35 3.92 -6.02 -5.96
N LEU A 36 2.62 -6.23 -5.79
CA LEU A 36 2.09 -7.38 -5.04
C LEU A 36 2.53 -8.74 -5.62
N PRO A 37 2.46 -8.99 -6.95
CA PRO A 37 2.98 -10.22 -7.55
C PRO A 37 4.48 -10.40 -7.36
N VAL A 38 5.26 -9.32 -7.46
CA VAL A 38 6.72 -9.34 -7.26
C VAL A 38 7.05 -9.76 -5.82
N MET A 39 6.36 -9.20 -4.83
CA MET A 39 6.55 -9.59 -3.43
C MET A 39 6.11 -11.03 -3.17
N ARG A 40 5.01 -11.48 -3.79
CA ARG A 40 4.54 -12.87 -3.68
C ARG A 40 5.59 -13.85 -4.21
N GLN A 41 6.17 -13.56 -5.38
CA GLN A 41 7.23 -14.39 -5.95
C GLN A 41 8.50 -14.35 -5.09
N ALA A 42 8.91 -13.17 -4.64
CA ALA A 42 10.07 -13.02 -3.77
C ALA A 42 9.92 -13.77 -2.43
N LEU A 43 8.71 -13.86 -1.87
CA LEU A 43 8.45 -14.69 -0.69
C LEU A 43 8.59 -16.19 -0.99
N ALA A 44 8.13 -16.65 -2.17
CA ALA A 44 8.27 -18.04 -2.59
C ALA A 44 9.74 -18.42 -2.83
N ASP A 45 10.55 -17.48 -3.32
CA ASP A 45 11.98 -17.64 -3.56
C ASP A 45 12.85 -17.35 -2.32
N GLU A 46 12.24 -17.10 -1.16
CA GLU A 46 12.91 -16.66 0.08
C GLU A 46 13.82 -15.43 -0.11
N ASN A 47 13.53 -14.59 -1.10
CA ASN A 47 14.27 -13.38 -1.41
C ASN A 47 13.79 -12.20 -0.57
N PHE A 48 14.13 -12.24 0.72
CA PHE A 48 13.73 -11.25 1.72
C PHE A 48 14.19 -9.82 1.39
N ASP A 49 15.32 -9.66 0.69
CA ASP A 49 15.82 -8.34 0.30
C ASP A 49 14.90 -7.66 -0.71
N VAL A 50 14.34 -8.42 -1.66
CA VAL A 50 13.33 -7.90 -2.60
C VAL A 50 12.05 -7.54 -1.84
N VAL A 51 11.57 -8.41 -0.95
CA VAL A 51 10.36 -8.13 -0.15
C VAL A 51 10.53 -6.85 0.67
N ALA A 52 11.66 -6.69 1.37
CA ALA A 52 11.93 -5.51 2.18
C ALA A 52 11.97 -4.23 1.34
N ARG A 53 12.62 -4.26 0.16
CA ARG A 53 12.67 -3.09 -0.73
C ARG A 53 11.29 -2.71 -1.28
N GLN A 54 10.50 -3.68 -1.73
CA GLN A 54 9.15 -3.42 -2.25
C GLN A 54 8.23 -2.90 -1.15
N ALA A 55 8.26 -3.51 0.03
CA ALA A 55 7.51 -3.05 1.18
C ALA A 55 7.90 -1.62 1.61
N HIS A 56 9.20 -1.30 1.61
CA HIS A 56 9.69 0.03 1.90
C HIS A 56 9.15 1.09 0.91
N GLN A 57 9.14 0.77 -0.38
CA GLN A 57 8.62 1.66 -1.43
C GLN A 57 7.12 1.91 -1.26
N ILE A 58 6.32 0.85 -1.02
CA ILE A 58 4.88 0.99 -0.75
C ILE A 58 4.64 1.82 0.51
N ARG A 59 5.44 1.64 1.55
CA ARG A 59 5.33 2.42 2.79
C ARG A 59 5.53 3.91 2.54
N GLY A 60 6.53 4.27 1.74
CA GLY A 60 6.81 5.66 1.35
C GLY A 60 5.67 6.24 0.51
N ALA A 61 5.23 5.53 -0.52
CA ALA A 61 4.13 5.96 -1.37
C ALA A 61 2.81 6.13 -0.59
N SER A 62 2.47 5.16 0.27
CA SER A 62 1.29 5.21 1.14
C SER A 62 1.29 6.43 2.06
N SER A 63 2.46 6.78 2.60
CA SER A 63 2.62 7.98 3.43
C SER A 63 2.46 9.27 2.61
N GLY A 64 2.88 9.27 1.35
CA GLY A 64 2.79 10.42 0.47
C GLY A 64 1.34 10.77 0.13
N VAL A 65 0.54 9.77 -0.24
CA VAL A 65 -0.85 9.97 -0.70
C VAL A 65 -1.92 9.81 0.40
N GLY A 66 -1.52 9.65 1.67
CA GLY A 66 -2.47 9.55 2.78
C GLY A 66 -3.24 8.23 2.83
N VAL A 67 -2.57 7.08 2.65
CA VAL A 67 -3.18 5.74 2.74
C VAL A 67 -2.60 4.97 3.94
N PRO A 68 -2.90 5.38 5.20
CA PRO A 68 -2.20 4.88 6.39
C PRO A 68 -2.38 3.38 6.60
N ALA A 69 -3.53 2.80 6.23
CA ALA A 69 -3.74 1.35 6.33
C ALA A 69 -2.72 0.53 5.51
N LEU A 70 -2.31 1.00 4.33
CA LEU A 70 -1.25 0.34 3.54
C LEU A 70 0.14 0.66 4.08
N GLN A 71 0.36 1.85 4.64
CA GLN A 71 1.61 2.21 5.28
C GLN A 71 1.95 1.26 6.43
N VAL A 72 0.96 0.94 7.29
CA VAL A 72 1.14 0.03 8.42
C VAL A 72 1.41 -1.40 7.97
N LEU A 73 0.66 -1.90 7.00
CA LEU A 73 0.87 -3.25 6.44
C LEU A 73 2.23 -3.37 5.75
N ALA A 74 2.63 -2.36 4.97
CA ALA A 74 3.93 -2.32 4.32
C ALA A 74 5.07 -2.28 5.35
N ARG A 75 4.93 -1.50 6.43
CA ARG A 75 5.90 -1.51 7.54
C ARG A 75 6.00 -2.89 8.21
N ARG A 76 4.87 -3.57 8.43
CA ARG A 76 4.86 -4.93 8.99
C ARG A 76 5.57 -5.90 8.05
N LEU A 77 5.30 -5.85 6.76
CA LEU A 77 5.94 -6.71 5.76
C LEU A 77 7.45 -6.45 5.65
N GLU A 78 7.86 -5.18 5.72
CA GLU A 78 9.28 -4.78 5.75
C GLU A 78 9.99 -5.37 6.98
N ALA A 79 9.36 -5.35 8.16
CA ALA A 79 9.91 -5.94 9.38
C ALA A 79 10.01 -7.47 9.30
N ILE A 80 8.94 -8.13 8.84
CA ILE A 80 8.88 -9.58 8.59
C ILE A 80 10.03 -10.03 7.68
N ALA A 81 10.26 -9.30 6.59
CA ALA A 81 11.35 -9.58 5.66
C ALA A 81 12.73 -9.38 6.30
N LYS A 82 12.94 -8.30 7.06
CA LYS A 82 14.21 -8.04 7.76
C LYS A 82 14.51 -9.09 8.83
N GLU A 83 13.48 -9.60 9.50
CA GLU A 83 13.59 -10.67 10.49
C GLU A 83 13.66 -12.07 9.86
N ARG A 84 13.49 -12.19 8.54
CA ARG A 84 13.44 -13.45 7.78
C ARG A 84 12.41 -14.45 8.33
N LYS A 85 11.28 -13.94 8.82
CA LYS A 85 10.16 -14.76 9.31
C LYS A 85 9.10 -14.84 8.22
N LEU A 86 8.72 -16.06 7.80
CA LEU A 86 7.74 -16.24 6.72
C LEU A 86 6.29 -16.33 7.20
N MET A 87 6.07 -16.56 8.50
CA MET A 87 4.78 -17.04 9.03
C MET A 87 3.59 -16.11 8.73
N ASP A 88 3.82 -14.79 8.73
CA ASP A 88 2.75 -13.79 8.58
C ASP A 88 2.74 -13.10 7.21
N ALA A 89 3.77 -13.30 6.38
CA ALA A 89 3.93 -12.54 5.13
C ALA A 89 2.77 -12.74 4.14
N PRO A 90 2.25 -13.96 3.90
CA PRO A 90 1.13 -14.19 3.00
C PRO A 90 -0.18 -13.54 3.50
N GLU A 91 -0.41 -13.54 4.80
CA GLU A 91 -1.57 -12.89 5.41
C GLU A 91 -1.49 -11.37 5.21
N VAL A 92 -0.32 -10.77 5.47
CA VAL A 92 -0.10 -9.34 5.25
C VAL A 92 -0.33 -8.95 3.78
N LEU A 93 0.18 -9.72 2.82
CA LEU A 93 -0.09 -9.46 1.39
C LEU A 93 -1.58 -9.55 1.03
N THR A 94 -2.32 -10.46 1.67
CA THR A 94 -3.77 -10.59 1.47
C THR A 94 -4.49 -9.36 2.00
N LEU A 95 -4.13 -8.91 3.21
CA LEU A 95 -4.66 -7.68 3.79
C LEU A 95 -4.32 -6.45 2.95
N MET A 96 -3.11 -6.36 2.39
CA MET A 96 -2.73 -5.27 1.49
C MET A 96 -3.63 -5.22 0.26
N LYS A 97 -3.87 -6.38 -0.37
CA LYS A 97 -4.81 -6.47 -1.50
C LYS A 97 -6.21 -5.99 -1.11
N MET A 98 -6.71 -6.37 0.06
CA MET A 98 -8.02 -5.90 0.55
C MET A 98 -8.05 -4.37 0.74
N ARG A 99 -6.98 -3.76 1.27
CA ARG A 99 -6.90 -2.30 1.43
C ARG A 99 -6.87 -1.58 0.07
N ILE A 100 -6.15 -2.12 -0.91
CA ILE A 100 -6.14 -1.57 -2.28
C ILE A 100 -7.56 -1.56 -2.88
N GLU A 101 -8.31 -2.66 -2.73
CA GLU A 101 -9.71 -2.70 -3.21
C GLU A 101 -10.62 -1.70 -2.49
N GLN A 102 -10.37 -1.41 -1.22
CA GLN A 102 -11.07 -0.35 -0.50
C GLN A 102 -10.72 1.05 -1.03
N VAL A 103 -9.46 1.30 -1.39
CA VAL A 103 -9.06 2.56 -2.06
C VAL A 103 -9.73 2.69 -3.43
N LYS A 104 -9.74 1.63 -4.25
CA LYS A 104 -10.45 1.62 -5.55
C LYS A 104 -11.94 1.91 -5.40
N THR A 105 -12.57 1.31 -4.38
CA THR A 105 -13.98 1.57 -4.06
C THR A 105 -14.21 3.02 -3.63
N TYR A 106 -13.24 3.64 -2.94
CA TYR A 106 -13.31 5.06 -2.58
C TYR A 106 -13.22 5.95 -3.82
N ILE A 107 -12.24 5.73 -4.71
CA ILE A 107 -12.09 6.46 -5.97
C ILE A 107 -13.38 6.41 -6.79
N ALA A 108 -13.99 5.21 -6.92
CA ALA A 108 -15.23 5.02 -7.67
C ALA A 108 -16.45 5.79 -7.09
N LYS A 109 -16.40 6.23 -5.83
CA LYS A 109 -17.45 7.02 -5.17
C LYS A 109 -17.20 8.53 -5.21
N MET A 110 -16.02 8.97 -5.66
CA MET A 110 -15.69 10.39 -5.79
C MET A 110 -16.37 11.04 -7.01
N GLY A 111 -16.89 10.22 -7.94
CA GLY A 111 -17.64 10.65 -9.13
C GLY A 111 -19.15 10.63 -8.93
#